data_AF-A0A7Y7TW15-F1
#
_entry.id   AF-A0A7Y7TW15-F1
#
_cell.length_a   1.000
_cell.length_b   1.000
_cell.length_c   1.000
_cell.angle_alpha   90.00
_cell.angle_beta   90.00
_cell.angle_gamma   90.00
#
_symmetry.space_group_name_H-M   'P 1'
#
loop_
_entity.id
_entity.type
_entity.pdbx_description
1 polymer ?
#
loop_
_entity_poly.entity_id
_entity_poly.type
_entity_poly.pdbx_seq_one_letter_code
_entity_poly.pdbx_strand_id
1 'polypeptide(L)' 'MTKKDNNVRDKIIKGLELTHKKLIQSKKDRKLALVVSDHGKIVYLNPENL' A
#
# COMPACT_ATOMS: atom_id res chain seq x y z
N MET A 1 10.01 5.04 24.39
CA MET A 1 9.56 6.04 23.40
C MET A 1 8.24 6.63 23.90
N THR A 2 8.28 7.80 24.54
CA THR A 2 7.11 8.42 25.17
C THR A 2 6.14 8.95 24.11
N LYS A 3 4.85 8.64 24.30
CA LYS A 3 3.70 8.82 23.40
C LYS A 3 3.44 10.22 22.82
N LYS A 4 4.24 11.24 23.13
CA LYS A 4 3.71 12.61 23.13
C LYS A 4 3.80 13.42 21.84
N ASP A 5 4.74 13.17 20.93
CA ASP A 5 4.76 13.88 19.64
C ASP A 5 5.66 13.17 18.61
N ASN A 6 5.13 12.15 17.94
CA ASN A 6 5.84 11.54 16.81
C ASN A 6 5.28 12.07 15.48
N ASN A 7 5.30 13.40 15.31
CA ASN A 7 4.92 14.09 14.06
C ASN A 7 5.63 13.48 12.82
N VAL A 8 6.84 12.93 13.01
CA VAL A 8 7.56 12.15 12.00
C VAL A 8 6.83 10.85 11.64
N ARG A 9 6.31 10.10 12.62
CA ARG A 9 5.53 8.87 12.39
C ARG A 9 4.28 9.16 11.59
N ASP A 10 3.57 10.25 11.89
CA ASP A 10 2.34 10.61 11.18
C ASP A 10 2.62 10.95 9.71
N LYS A 11 3.72 11.68 9.46
CA LYS A 11 4.19 11.94 8.08
C LYS A 11 4.57 10.65 7.35
N ILE A 12 5.23 9.70 8.03
CA ILE A 12 5.58 8.40 7.46
C ILE A 12 4.31 7.62 7.11
N ILE A 13 3.36 7.49 8.03
CA ILE A 13 2.09 6.78 7.79
C ILE A 13 1.35 7.42 6.61
N LYS A 14 1.23 8.75 6.59
CA LYS A 14 0.59 9.48 5.48
C LYS A 14 1.30 9.23 4.14
N GLY A 15 2.63 9.22 4.14
CA GLY A 15 3.42 8.91 2.93
C GLY A 15 3.20 7.48 2.43
N LEU A 16 3.13 6.51 3.35
CA LEU A 16 2.84 5.11 3.03
C LEU A 16 1.43 4.95 2.45
N GLU A 17 0.42 5.59 3.05
CA GLU A 17 -0.96 5.59 2.54
C GLU A 17 -1.06 6.19 1.13
N LEU A 18 -0.40 7.32 0.89
CA LEU A 18 -0.33 7.97 -0.43
C LEU A 18 0.36 7.06 -1.47
N THR A 19 1.44 6.41 -1.06
CA THR A 19 2.20 5.50 -1.93
C THR A 19 1.36 4.29 -2.29
N HIS A 20 0.66 3.70 -1.32
CA HIS A 20 -0.23 2.57 -1.55
C HIS A 20 -1.34 2.90 -2.56
N LYS A 21 -2.00 4.06 -2.42
CA LYS A 21 -3.02 4.53 -3.37
C LYS A 21 -2.46 4.70 -4.79
N LYS A 22 -1.28 5.34 -4.92
CA LYS A 22 -0.62 5.54 -6.22
C LYS A 22 -0.17 4.22 -6.85
N LEU A 23 0.30 3.27 -6.04
CA LEU A 23 0.69 1.95 -6.51
C LEU A 23 -0.51 1.22 -7.12
N ILE A 24 -1.64 1.18 -6.40
CA ILE A 24 -2.88 0.56 -6.91
C ILE A 24 -3.28 1.19 -8.25
N GLN A 25 -3.32 2.52 -8.31
CA GLN A 25 -3.69 3.22 -9.55
C GLN A 25 -2.74 2.85 -10.71
N SER A 26 -1.43 2.89 -10.48
CA SER A 26 -0.43 2.52 -11.49
C SER A 26 -0.58 1.09 -11.99
N LYS A 27 -0.96 0.16 -11.10
CA LYS A 27 -1.22 -1.25 -11.47
C LYS A 27 -2.47 -1.39 -12.33
N LYS A 28 -3.55 -0.66 -12.01
CA LYS A 28 -4.77 -0.61 -12.85
C LYS A 28 -4.48 -0.05 -14.23
N ASP A 29 -3.86 1.13 -14.30
CA ASP A 29 -3.61 1.85 -15.55
C ASP A 29 -2.76 1.03 -16.53
N ARG A 30 -1.78 0.29 -16.00
CA ARG A 30 -0.86 -0.54 -16.78
C ARG A 30 -1.32 -1.99 -16.95
N LYS A 31 -2.51 -2.34 -16.42
CA LYS A 31 -3.06 -3.71 -16.40
C LYS A 31 -2.07 -4.74 -15.84
N LEU A 32 -1.40 -4.38 -14.75
CA LEU A 32 -0.41 -5.24 -14.08
C LEU A 32 -1.04 -5.89 -12.85
N ALA A 33 -0.77 -7.18 -12.65
CA ALA A 33 -1.14 -7.87 -11.42
C ALA A 33 -0.41 -7.27 -10.20
N LEU A 34 -1.12 -7.20 -9.08
CA LEU A 34 -0.54 -6.93 -7.77
C LEU A 34 -0.41 -8.26 -7.01
N VAL A 35 0.79 -8.56 -6.55
CA VAL A 35 1.05 -9.76 -5.75
C VAL A 35 1.28 -9.33 -4.31
N VAL A 36 0.48 -9.86 -3.40
CA VAL A 36 0.58 -9.56 -1.96
C VAL A 36 0.72 -10.86 -1.17
N SER A 37 1.40 -10.77 -0.03
CA SER A 37 1.36 -11.83 0.97
C SER A 37 0.27 -11.50 1.97
N ASP A 38 -0.72 -12.37 2.08
CA ASP A 38 -1.80 -12.28 3.06
C ASP A 38 -1.80 -13.55 3.91
N HIS A 39 -1.63 -13.40 5.23
CA HIS A 39 -1.56 -14.52 6.17
C HIS A 39 -0.60 -15.65 5.75
N GLY A 40 0.55 -15.29 5.18
CA GLY A 40 1.56 -16.25 4.69
C GLY A 40 1.22 -16.93 3.35
N LYS A 41 0.07 -16.61 2.75
CA LYS A 41 -0.32 -17.04 1.41
C LYS A 41 -0.01 -15.96 0.39
N ILE A 42 0.39 -16.36 -0.81
CA ILE A 42 0.58 -15.43 -1.92
C ILE A 42 -0.76 -15.28 -2.64
N VAL A 43 -1.24 -14.04 -2.75
CA VAL A 43 -2.48 -13.68 -3.44
C VAL A 43 -2.13 -12.82 -4.66
N TYR A 44 -2.64 -13.24 -5.81
CA TYR A 44 -2.53 -12.50 -7.06
C TYR A 44 -3.83 -11.74 -7.28
N LEU A 45 -3.74 -10.41 -7.27
CA LEU A 45 -4.85 -9.52 -7.55
C LEU A 45 -4.74 -9.03 -8.99
N ASN A 46 -5.70 -9.45 -9.82
CA ASN A 46 -5.84 -8.94 -11.17
C ASN A 46 -6.26 -7.46 -11.13
N PRO A 47 -5.78 -6.64 -12.07
CA PRO A 47 -6.11 -5.20 -12.13
C PRO A 47 -7.61 -4.90 -12.21
N GLU A 48 -8.42 -5.85 -12.71
CA GLU A 48 -9.88 -5.76 -12.79
C GLU A 48 -10.57 -5.97 -11.42
N ASN A 49 -9.89 -6.62 -10.49
CA ASN A 49 -10.37 -6.94 -9.14
C ASN A 49 -9.67 -6.09 -8.05
N LEU A 50 -8.88 -5.10 -8.45
CA LEU A 50 -8.24 -4.08 -7.61
C LEU A 50 -9.12 -2.83 -7.51
#